data_AF-A0A1L0BRA2-F1
#
_entry.id   AF-A0A1L0BRA2-F1
#
_cell.length_a   1.000
_cell.length_b   1.000
_cell.length_c   1.000
_cell.angle_alpha   90.00
_cell.angle_beta   90.00
_cell.angle_gamma   90.00
#
_symmetry.space_group_name_H-M   'P 1'
#
loop_
_entity.id
_entity.type
_entity.pdbx_description
1 polymer ?
#
loop_
_entity_poly.entity_id
_entity_poly.type
_entity_poly.pdbx_seq_one_letter_code
_entity_poly.pdbx_strand_id
1 'polypeptide(L)'
;MEALSKLREAVTTGKPLNLVIVSDSETTTESVKDATHVKFGDDAKQYSLDEVTNFYNEDVAQPLRAVIFCWLHDKSSIVDYKNACLENGILDFKFLVKAELTTWLNGSSDTCQFIKDDKKTNEKANGSASLGEAAKKRKFDDPQLDRISELEIDSVDHNAALRGTKNVNLKNLISDAKRFSSQLKKSKSSKSALVGAHKAAKKQPIIIISPATTALLSLSNIKEFLEEGRFVEPSMKRSDNGVVIVNHESEKLIPTAQSIMVVDNVDLFTKPEYWDRVVAVFTTGHAWQFAKYKYSKPDILFQKYPGFFVSYHGDVIPKQISDWNVSVVQVDRGEKRFRDKMIVRDLWIQLEKILVARNYGTE
;
A
#
# COMPACT_ATOMS: atom_id res chain seq x y z
N MET A 1 33.09 -12.89 13.31
CA MET A 1 32.84 -12.05 14.51
C MET A 1 33.88 -10.96 14.79
N GLU A 2 35.19 -11.22 14.67
CA GLU A 2 36.24 -10.23 15.01
C GLU A 2 36.21 -8.99 14.08
N ALA A 3 36.05 -9.21 12.77
CA ALA A 3 36.03 -8.12 11.77
C ALA A 3 34.88 -7.12 11.97
N LEU A 4 33.67 -7.59 12.29
CA LEU A 4 32.49 -6.72 12.47
C LEU A 4 32.57 -5.90 13.76
N SER A 5 33.12 -6.50 14.83
CA SER A 5 33.34 -5.83 16.11
C SER A 5 34.42 -4.74 15.99
N LYS A 6 35.49 -5.04 15.24
CA LYS A 6 36.56 -4.08 14.94
C LYS A 6 36.12 -2.96 14.00
N LEU A 7 35.26 -3.25 13.04
CA LEU A 7 34.59 -2.22 12.22
C LEU A 7 33.76 -1.27 13.10
N ARG A 8 32.95 -1.80 14.01
CA ARG A 8 32.17 -0.98 14.96
C ARG A 8 33.08 -0.13 15.85
N GLU A 9 34.15 -0.69 16.40
CA GLU A 9 35.13 0.04 17.20
C GLU A 9 35.81 1.16 16.40
N ALA A 10 36.18 0.91 15.15
CA ALA A 10 36.79 1.90 14.28
C ALA A 10 35.83 3.05 13.93
N VAL A 11 34.55 2.73 13.66
CA VAL A 11 33.52 3.71 13.34
C VAL A 11 33.16 4.56 14.57
N THR A 12 32.97 3.96 15.75
CA THR A 12 32.65 4.71 16.97
C THR A 12 33.79 5.58 17.47
N THR A 13 35.04 5.19 17.21
CA THR A 13 36.24 5.98 17.55
C THR A 13 36.64 6.97 16.45
N GLY A 14 35.94 6.99 15.31
CA GLY A 14 36.20 7.91 14.20
C GLY A 14 37.52 7.66 13.46
N LYS A 15 38.06 6.45 13.51
CA LYS A 15 39.32 6.08 12.83
C LYS A 15 39.10 5.96 11.31
N PRO A 16 40.06 6.38 10.48
CA PRO A 16 39.95 6.28 9.02
C PRO A 16 39.95 4.81 8.57
N LEU A 17 39.09 4.50 7.60
CA LEU A 17 38.98 3.19 6.97
C LEU A 17 39.82 3.18 5.69
N ASN A 18 40.95 2.45 5.68
CA ASN A 18 41.83 2.36 4.52
C ASN A 18 41.61 1.03 3.80
N LEU A 19 41.16 1.09 2.54
CA LEU A 19 41.03 -0.09 1.68
C LEU A 19 42.38 -0.35 0.99
N VAL A 20 42.84 -1.60 1.00
CA VAL A 20 44.17 -1.99 0.51
C VAL A 20 44.03 -3.12 -0.52
N ILE A 21 44.83 -3.04 -1.58
CA ILE A 21 45.02 -4.12 -2.54
C ILE A 21 46.30 -4.87 -2.16
N VAL A 22 46.16 -6.14 -1.77
CA VAL A 22 47.31 -7.02 -1.49
C VAL A 22 47.46 -7.99 -2.65
N SER A 23 48.36 -7.68 -3.59
CA SER A 23 48.80 -8.61 -4.63
C SER A 23 50.32 -8.67 -4.84
N ASP A 24 51.08 -7.62 -4.48
CA ASP A 24 52.56 -7.67 -4.31
C ASP A 24 53.19 -6.36 -3.78
N SER A 25 52.42 -5.28 -3.58
CA SER A 25 52.84 -4.03 -2.90
C SER A 25 51.64 -3.30 -2.32
N GLU A 26 51.72 -2.79 -1.09
CA GLU A 26 50.61 -2.10 -0.40
C GLU A 26 50.19 -0.84 -1.17
N THR A 27 49.04 -0.90 -1.84
CA THR A 27 48.46 0.26 -2.52
C THR A 27 47.10 0.59 -1.90
N THR A 28 46.94 1.82 -1.45
CA THR A 28 45.67 2.36 -0.94
C THR A 28 44.79 2.73 -2.13
N THR A 29 43.55 2.24 -2.15
CA THR A 29 42.58 2.56 -3.21
C THR A 29 41.24 3.04 -2.65
N GLU A 30 40.59 3.95 -3.35
CA GLU A 30 39.24 4.45 -3.00
C GLU A 30 38.12 3.57 -3.58
N SER A 31 38.47 2.65 -4.48
CA SER A 31 37.54 1.76 -5.20
C SER A 31 37.31 0.46 -4.41
N VAL A 32 36.09 0.29 -3.87
CA VAL A 32 35.65 -0.92 -3.13
C VAL A 32 35.63 -2.17 -4.02
N LYS A 33 35.67 -2.01 -5.34
CA LYS A 33 35.67 -3.09 -6.32
C LYS A 33 37.02 -3.80 -6.41
N ASP A 34 38.11 -3.05 -6.30
CA ASP A 34 39.47 -3.53 -6.51
C ASP A 34 40.18 -3.93 -5.21
N ALA A 35 39.64 -3.51 -4.06
CA ALA A 35 40.19 -3.80 -2.74
C ALA A 35 40.02 -5.28 -2.34
N THR A 36 41.11 -5.88 -1.86
CA THR A 36 41.12 -7.27 -1.35
C THR A 36 41.10 -7.34 0.18
N HIS A 37 41.69 -6.34 0.86
CA HIS A 37 41.73 -6.26 2.32
C HIS A 37 41.35 -4.86 2.84
N VAL A 38 40.82 -4.80 4.07
CA VAL A 38 40.55 -3.55 4.80
C VAL A 38 41.46 -3.45 6.01
N LYS A 39 42.05 -2.26 6.19
CA LYS A 39 42.78 -1.87 7.40
C LYS A 39 41.96 -0.84 8.19
N PHE A 40 41.73 -1.14 9.47
CA PHE A 40 41.01 -0.26 10.38
C PHE A 40 42.01 0.63 11.14
N GLY A 41 42.19 1.89 10.71
CA GLY A 41 43.14 2.81 11.35
C GLY A 41 44.61 2.36 11.28
N ASP A 42 45.32 2.52 12.39
CA ASP A 42 46.77 2.25 12.51
C ASP A 42 47.08 0.80 12.94
N ASP A 43 46.05 -0.05 13.08
CA ASP A 43 46.21 -1.42 13.58
C ASP A 43 46.80 -2.33 12.50
N ALA A 44 47.76 -3.18 12.86
CA ALA A 44 48.56 -3.97 11.91
C ALA A 44 47.80 -5.15 11.26
N LYS A 45 46.53 -5.38 11.65
CA LYS A 45 45.73 -6.52 11.18
C LYS A 45 44.90 -6.14 9.95
N GLN A 46 45.05 -6.93 8.89
CA GLN A 46 44.30 -6.82 7.64
C GLN A 46 43.13 -7.82 7.67
N TYR A 47 41.94 -7.38 7.29
CA TYR A 47 40.75 -8.24 7.21
C TYR A 47 40.32 -8.40 5.76
N SER A 48 39.99 -9.63 5.35
CA SER A 48 39.54 -9.90 3.97
C SER A 48 38.13 -9.36 3.73
N LEU A 49 37.92 -8.64 2.62
CA LEU A 49 36.60 -8.09 2.28
C LEU A 49 35.57 -9.19 1.99
N ASP A 50 36.02 -10.36 1.54
CA ASP A 50 35.13 -11.47 1.16
C ASP A 50 34.85 -12.43 2.32
N GLU A 51 35.40 -12.14 3.51
CA GLU A 51 35.09 -12.89 4.72
C GLU A 51 33.59 -12.73 5.07
N VAL A 52 32.91 -13.87 5.24
CA VAL A 52 31.51 -13.92 5.60
C VAL A 52 31.34 -13.47 7.05
N THR A 53 30.50 -12.46 7.27
CA THR A 53 30.26 -11.91 8.61
C THR A 53 29.01 -12.52 9.25
N ASN A 54 28.90 -12.34 10.57
CA ASN A 54 27.72 -12.72 11.36
C ASN A 54 26.49 -11.83 11.11
N PHE A 55 26.53 -10.99 10.07
CA PHE A 55 25.41 -10.16 9.62
C PHE A 55 24.58 -10.93 8.61
N TYR A 56 23.29 -11.11 8.89
CA TYR A 56 22.35 -11.86 8.08
C TYR A 56 21.32 -10.92 7.44
N ASN A 57 21.22 -10.98 6.11
CA ASN A 57 20.12 -10.38 5.38
C ASN A 57 19.28 -11.51 4.78
N GLU A 58 17.98 -11.54 5.09
CA GLU A 58 17.05 -12.61 4.65
C GLU A 58 17.58 -14.03 4.92
N ASP A 59 18.18 -14.24 6.10
CA ASP A 59 18.84 -15.50 6.52
C ASP A 59 20.10 -15.90 5.73
N VAL A 60 20.62 -15.04 4.85
CA VAL A 60 21.89 -15.23 4.15
C VAL A 60 22.98 -14.38 4.81
N ALA A 61 24.06 -15.03 5.24
CA ALA A 61 25.22 -14.36 5.81
C ALA A 61 25.93 -13.50 4.75
N GLN A 62 26.26 -12.26 5.10
CA GLN A 62 26.76 -11.26 4.16
C GLN A 62 28.27 -11.06 4.30
N PRO A 63 28.98 -10.82 3.18
CA PRO A 63 30.41 -10.54 3.21
C PRO A 63 30.70 -9.16 3.82
N LEU A 64 31.88 -9.00 4.40
CA LEU A 64 32.35 -7.75 4.99
C LEU A 64 32.32 -6.59 3.98
N ARG A 65 32.60 -6.87 2.70
CA ARG A 65 32.51 -5.95 1.56
C ARG A 65 31.17 -5.22 1.51
N ALA A 66 30.06 -5.95 1.64
CA ALA A 66 28.71 -5.38 1.54
C ALA A 66 28.38 -4.50 2.74
N VAL A 67 28.82 -4.89 3.94
CA VAL A 67 28.65 -4.13 5.19
C VAL A 67 29.41 -2.80 5.13
N ILE A 68 30.65 -2.83 4.68
CA ILE A 68 31.50 -1.64 4.56
C ILE A 68 30.97 -0.70 3.46
N PHE A 69 30.56 -1.25 2.32
CA PHE A 69 29.98 -0.46 1.23
C PHE A 69 28.69 0.25 1.66
N CYS A 70 27.87 -0.43 2.46
CA CYS A 70 26.68 0.15 3.07
C CYS A 70 27.01 1.35 3.97
N TRP A 71 28.06 1.24 4.79
CA TRP A 71 28.52 2.33 5.66
C TRP A 71 29.09 3.52 4.88
N LEU A 72 29.89 3.28 3.84
CA LEU A 72 30.46 4.35 3.02
C LEU A 72 29.37 5.20 2.34
N HIS A 73 28.26 4.56 1.98
CA HIS A 73 27.08 5.19 1.38
C HIS A 73 25.97 5.49 2.40
N ASP A 74 26.29 5.65 3.68
CA ASP A 74 25.29 5.99 4.70
C ASP A 74 24.54 7.29 4.37
N LYS A 75 25.30 8.34 4.01
CA LYS A 75 24.76 9.66 3.66
C LYS A 75 24.15 9.73 2.25
N SER A 76 24.33 8.71 1.42
CA SER A 76 23.77 8.63 0.07
C SER A 76 22.31 8.16 0.11
N SER A 77 21.48 8.67 -0.82
CA SER A 77 20.09 8.24 -0.92
C SER A 77 19.99 6.74 -1.24
N ILE A 78 18.86 6.11 -0.90
CA ILE A 78 18.65 4.67 -1.18
C ILE A 78 18.71 4.35 -2.68
N VAL A 79 18.37 5.33 -3.54
CA VAL A 79 18.40 5.18 -5.01
C VAL A 79 19.85 5.20 -5.49
N ASP A 80 20.65 6.13 -5.01
CA ASP A 80 22.07 6.25 -5.38
C ASP A 80 22.87 5.05 -4.87
N TYR A 81 22.60 4.62 -3.64
CA TYR A 81 23.21 3.41 -3.05
C TYR A 81 22.92 2.16 -3.90
N LYS A 82 21.67 1.98 -4.34
CA LYS A 82 21.31 0.83 -5.19
C LYS A 82 22.03 0.86 -6.53
N ASN A 83 22.12 2.02 -7.17
CA ASN A 83 22.88 2.16 -8.41
C ASN A 83 24.36 1.85 -8.20
N ALA A 84 24.95 2.36 -7.11
CA ALA A 84 26.34 2.09 -6.77
C ALA A 84 26.61 0.60 -6.42
N CYS A 85 25.66 -0.08 -5.77
CA CYS A 85 25.72 -1.53 -5.54
C CYS A 85 25.72 -2.31 -6.86
N LEU A 86 24.85 -1.94 -7.82
CA LEU A 86 24.76 -2.57 -9.14
C LEU A 86 26.04 -2.37 -9.96
N GLU A 87 26.60 -1.16 -9.94
CA GLU A 87 27.85 -0.84 -10.66
C GLU A 87 29.06 -1.60 -10.09
N ASN A 88 29.11 -1.79 -8.77
CA ASN A 88 30.20 -2.47 -8.08
C ASN A 88 29.98 -3.98 -7.92
N GLY A 89 28.81 -4.52 -8.29
CA GLY A 89 28.49 -5.94 -8.14
C GLY A 89 28.36 -6.40 -6.69
N ILE A 90 27.96 -5.50 -5.78
CA ILE A 90 27.84 -5.75 -4.35
C ILE A 90 26.36 -5.97 -3.99
N LEU A 91 26.09 -6.89 -3.06
CA LEU A 91 24.74 -7.18 -2.57
C LEU A 91 24.12 -5.93 -1.92
N ASP A 92 22.91 -5.55 -2.35
CA ASP A 92 22.19 -4.41 -1.81
C ASP A 92 21.34 -4.80 -0.59
N PHE A 93 21.26 -3.89 0.38
CA PHE A 93 20.40 -4.04 1.54
C PHE A 93 19.09 -3.27 1.40
N LYS A 94 18.01 -3.88 1.89
CA LYS A 94 16.72 -3.20 2.03
C LYS A 94 16.84 -2.05 3.03
N PHE A 95 15.99 -1.04 2.87
CA PHE A 95 16.02 0.18 3.69
C PHE A 95 16.07 -0.08 5.20
N LEU A 96 15.24 -1.02 5.71
CA LEU A 96 15.20 -1.36 7.13
C LEU A 96 16.55 -1.93 7.62
N VAL A 97 17.12 -2.83 6.84
CA VAL A 97 18.41 -3.50 7.13
C VAL A 97 19.56 -2.49 7.10
N LYS A 98 19.58 -1.58 6.11
CA LYS A 98 20.55 -0.48 6.01
C LYS A 98 20.47 0.44 7.22
N ALA A 99 19.26 0.92 7.56
CA ALA A 99 19.07 1.87 8.65
C ALA A 99 19.49 1.29 10.01
N GLU A 100 19.13 0.03 10.28
CA GLU A 100 19.50 -0.64 11.52
C GLU A 100 21.01 -0.91 11.60
N LEU A 101 21.63 -1.34 10.49
CA LEU A 101 23.07 -1.55 10.41
C LEU A 101 23.85 -0.25 10.65
N THR A 102 23.47 0.86 9.98
CA THR A 102 24.07 2.18 10.23
C THR A 102 23.95 2.58 11.70
N THR A 103 22.75 2.45 12.26
CA THR A 103 22.47 2.85 13.66
C THR A 103 23.34 2.07 14.65
N TRP A 104 23.55 0.78 14.38
CA TRP A 104 24.40 -0.08 15.18
C TRP A 104 25.90 0.25 15.00
N LEU A 105 26.35 0.47 13.77
CA LEU A 105 27.74 0.84 13.46
C LEU A 105 28.14 2.18 14.08
N ASN A 106 27.22 3.16 14.07
CA ASN A 106 27.43 4.47 14.68
C ASN A 106 27.32 4.44 16.23
N GLY A 107 27.08 3.26 16.83
CA GLY A 107 26.98 3.10 18.28
C GLY A 107 25.71 3.68 18.91
N SER A 108 24.70 4.06 18.11
CA SER A 108 23.41 4.54 18.61
C SER A 108 22.51 3.41 19.12
N SER A 109 22.78 2.17 18.73
CA SER A 109 22.15 0.97 19.28
C SER A 109 23.21 -0.08 19.63
N ASP A 110 23.03 -0.74 20.77
CA ASP A 110 23.88 -1.86 21.21
C ASP A 110 23.48 -3.21 20.62
N THR A 111 22.27 -3.30 20.07
CA THR A 111 21.72 -4.54 19.50
C THR A 111 21.28 -4.33 18.05
N CYS A 112 21.62 -5.28 17.19
CA CYS A 112 21.13 -5.36 15.81
C CYS A 112 20.44 -6.71 15.61
N GLN A 113 19.19 -6.72 15.17
CA GLN A 113 18.39 -7.92 14.91
C GLN A 113 19.00 -8.83 13.84
N PHE A 114 19.85 -8.26 12.99
CA PHE A 114 20.48 -8.93 11.87
C PHE A 114 21.84 -9.56 12.23
N ILE A 115 22.35 -9.38 13.46
CA ILE A 115 23.59 -10.01 13.92
C ILE A 115 23.23 -11.25 14.75
N LYS A 116 23.62 -12.43 14.27
CA LYS A 116 23.45 -13.69 15.03
C LYS A 116 24.78 -14.05 15.69
N ASP A 117 24.83 -14.01 17.02
CA ASP A 117 25.97 -14.51 17.79
C ASP A 117 25.95 -16.06 17.81
N ASP A 118 27.06 -16.69 17.42
CA ASP A 118 27.21 -18.16 17.30
C ASP A 118 27.15 -18.92 18.65
N LYS A 119 26.69 -18.31 19.75
CA LYS A 119 26.50 -19.01 21.03
C LYS A 119 25.17 -19.74 21.18
N LYS A 120 24.34 -19.83 20.12
CA LYS A 120 23.08 -20.59 20.17
C LYS A 120 22.78 -21.31 18.85
N THR A 121 23.49 -22.40 18.61
CA THR A 121 23.08 -23.40 17.63
C THR A 121 23.24 -24.79 18.23
N ASN A 122 22.18 -25.24 18.89
CA ASN A 122 21.73 -26.60 18.68
C ASN A 122 20.21 -26.68 18.87
N GLU A 123 19.61 -27.54 18.06
CA GLU A 123 18.20 -27.95 18.07
C GLU A 123 17.21 -27.10 17.26
N LYS A 124 17.17 -27.39 15.95
CA LYS A 124 15.90 -27.65 15.28
C LYS A 124 15.83 -29.12 14.91
N ALA A 125 14.99 -29.89 15.61
CA ALA A 125 13.97 -30.72 14.96
C ALA A 125 12.99 -31.32 15.96
N ASN A 126 11.71 -30.99 15.73
CA ASN A 126 10.50 -31.74 16.04
C ASN A 126 10.02 -31.88 17.48
N GLY A 127 8.82 -31.30 17.69
CA GLY A 127 7.71 -32.06 18.28
C GLY A 127 7.18 -31.48 19.58
N SER A 128 6.12 -30.68 19.45
CA SER A 128 5.03 -30.54 20.43
C SER A 128 5.39 -30.34 21.91
N ALA A 129 5.20 -29.12 22.41
CA ALA A 129 4.33 -28.85 23.58
C ALA A 129 4.47 -27.38 24.02
N SER A 130 3.33 -26.83 24.48
CA SER A 130 3.17 -25.63 25.31
C SER A 130 3.79 -24.30 24.84
N LEU A 131 2.98 -23.46 24.18
CA LEU A 131 3.15 -22.01 24.30
C LEU A 131 2.69 -21.59 25.70
N GLY A 132 3.66 -21.47 26.59
CA GLY A 132 3.58 -20.78 27.86
C GLY A 132 4.97 -20.25 28.17
N GLU A 133 5.51 -19.42 27.27
CA GLU A 133 6.81 -18.79 27.51
C GLU A 133 6.56 -17.45 28.19
N ALA A 134 6.68 -17.49 29.52
CA ALA A 134 6.90 -16.32 30.34
C ALA A 134 7.98 -15.47 29.67
N ALA A 135 7.62 -14.25 29.29
CA ALA A 135 8.60 -13.23 28.97
C ALA A 135 9.59 -13.22 30.14
N LYS A 136 10.88 -13.48 29.87
CA LYS A 136 11.94 -13.21 30.84
C LYS A 136 11.86 -11.72 31.17
N LYS A 137 11.09 -11.37 32.22
CA LYS A 137 11.13 -10.06 32.84
C LYS A 137 12.60 -9.81 33.11
N ARG A 138 13.13 -8.74 32.51
CA ARG A 138 14.45 -8.23 32.84
C ARG A 138 14.45 -8.12 34.36
N LYS A 139 15.33 -8.85 35.05
CA LYS A 139 15.54 -8.62 36.48
C LYS A 139 15.88 -7.14 36.61
N PHE A 140 14.97 -6.37 37.18
CA PHE A 140 15.25 -4.99 37.48
C PHE A 140 16.16 -5.03 38.71
N ASP A 141 17.29 -4.33 38.68
CA ASP A 141 18.26 -4.27 39.79
C ASP A 141 17.67 -3.62 41.08
N ASP A 142 16.38 -3.28 41.09
CA ASP A 142 15.71 -2.53 42.15
C ASP A 142 14.80 -3.45 43.01
N PRO A 143 15.08 -3.63 44.32
CA PRO A 143 14.38 -4.58 45.19
C PRO A 143 12.87 -4.36 45.33
N GLN A 144 12.38 -3.15 45.07
CA GLN A 144 10.95 -2.85 45.09
C GLN A 144 10.22 -3.30 43.83
N LEU A 145 10.89 -3.27 42.66
CA LEU A 145 10.32 -3.71 41.39
C LEU A 145 10.20 -5.23 41.34
N ASP A 146 11.16 -5.96 41.91
CA ASP A 146 11.09 -7.43 42.05
C ASP A 146 9.85 -7.84 42.86
N ARG A 147 9.59 -7.19 44.00
CA ARG A 147 8.40 -7.45 44.84
C ARG A 147 7.09 -7.16 44.10
N ILE A 148 7.04 -6.11 43.28
CA ILE A 148 5.83 -5.77 42.50
C ILE A 148 5.64 -6.80 41.37
N SER A 149 6.72 -7.25 40.74
CA SER A 149 6.68 -8.22 39.64
C SER A 149 6.13 -9.59 40.07
N GLU A 150 6.35 -9.97 41.33
CA GLU A 150 5.82 -11.21 41.94
C GLU A 150 4.30 -11.17 42.13
N LEU A 151 3.71 -9.98 42.23
CA LEU A 151 2.27 -9.76 42.42
C LEU A 151 1.55 -9.30 41.15
N GLU A 152 2.26 -9.19 40.03
CA GLU A 152 1.68 -8.76 38.76
C GLU A 152 0.86 -9.88 38.10
N ILE A 153 -0.37 -9.54 37.68
CA ILE A 153 -1.24 -10.43 36.90
C ILE A 153 -1.32 -9.85 35.49
N ASP A 154 -0.78 -10.58 34.52
CA ASP A 154 -0.82 -10.17 33.12
C ASP A 154 -2.26 -10.26 32.59
N SER A 155 -2.85 -9.11 32.25
CA SER A 155 -4.14 -9.07 31.55
C SER A 155 -3.98 -9.58 30.12
N VAL A 156 -4.96 -10.33 29.62
CA VAL A 156 -4.93 -10.92 28.27
C VAL A 156 -4.73 -9.84 27.20
N ASP A 157 -3.65 -9.97 26.41
CA ASP A 157 -3.36 -9.08 25.28
C ASP A 157 -4.48 -9.12 24.23
N HIS A 158 -4.70 -8.00 23.53
CA HIS A 158 -5.73 -7.86 22.49
C HIS A 158 -5.64 -8.96 21.42
N ASN A 159 -4.41 -9.34 21.05
CA ASN A 159 -4.16 -10.40 20.08
C ASN A 159 -4.44 -11.81 20.63
N ALA A 160 -4.26 -12.01 21.93
CA ALA A 160 -4.58 -13.26 22.60
C ALA A 160 -6.10 -13.39 22.84
N ALA A 161 -6.79 -12.27 23.11
CA ALA A 161 -8.25 -12.24 23.25
C ALA A 161 -8.98 -12.58 21.94
N LEU A 162 -8.42 -12.18 20.79
CA LEU A 162 -8.96 -12.49 19.46
C LEU A 162 -8.73 -13.94 19.02
N ARG A 163 -7.74 -14.63 19.60
CA ARG A 163 -7.48 -16.04 19.31
C ARG A 163 -8.23 -16.89 20.32
N GLY A 164 -9.33 -17.49 19.88
CA GLY A 164 -10.12 -18.39 20.73
C GLY A 164 -9.27 -19.47 21.39
N THR A 165 -9.65 -19.91 22.58
CA THR A 165 -8.91 -20.85 23.43
C THR A 165 -8.86 -22.30 22.88
N LYS A 166 -9.57 -22.57 21.78
CA LYS A 166 -9.66 -23.89 21.17
C LYS A 166 -8.54 -24.06 20.15
N ASN A 167 -7.71 -25.10 20.32
CA ASN A 167 -6.75 -25.52 19.30
C ASN A 167 -7.49 -26.04 18.05
N VAL A 168 -7.74 -25.15 17.09
CA VAL A 168 -8.35 -25.52 15.80
C VAL A 168 -7.23 -25.87 14.81
N ASN A 169 -7.27 -27.09 14.28
CA ASN A 169 -6.30 -27.53 13.29
C ASN A 169 -6.69 -27.00 11.90
N LEU A 170 -6.04 -25.92 11.46
CA LEU A 170 -6.37 -25.21 10.21
C LEU A 170 -5.73 -25.84 8.94
N LYS A 171 -5.25 -27.09 9.01
CA LYS A 171 -4.58 -27.75 7.87
C LYS A 171 -5.45 -27.77 6.60
N ASN A 172 -6.76 -27.94 6.74
CA ASN A 172 -7.69 -27.97 5.61
C ASN A 172 -7.87 -26.56 4.98
N LEU A 173 -7.85 -25.50 5.78
CA LEU A 173 -7.85 -24.13 5.27
C LEU A 173 -6.56 -23.78 4.54
N ILE A 174 -5.42 -24.35 4.96
CA ILE A 174 -4.13 -24.13 4.29
C ILE A 174 -4.12 -24.78 2.90
N SER A 175 -4.71 -25.97 2.74
CA SER A 175 -4.85 -26.59 1.41
C SER A 175 -5.78 -25.80 0.50
N ASP A 176 -6.89 -25.28 1.03
CA ASP A 176 -7.82 -24.46 0.26
C ASP A 176 -7.20 -23.12 -0.12
N ALA A 177 -6.50 -22.45 0.81
CA ALA A 177 -5.77 -21.21 0.54
C ALA A 177 -4.68 -21.39 -0.54
N LYS A 178 -3.96 -22.53 -0.54
CA LYS A 178 -3.01 -22.87 -1.60
C LYS A 178 -3.70 -23.08 -2.95
N ARG A 179 -4.88 -23.69 -2.97
CA ARG A 179 -5.69 -23.90 -4.19
C ARG A 179 -6.21 -22.58 -4.75
N PHE A 180 -6.68 -21.66 -3.91
CA PHE A 180 -7.09 -20.33 -4.33
C PHE A 180 -5.90 -19.48 -4.82
N SER A 181 -4.75 -19.57 -4.15
CA SER A 181 -3.53 -18.88 -4.58
C SER A 181 -3.02 -19.38 -5.94
N SER A 182 -3.11 -20.69 -6.21
CA SER A 182 -2.72 -21.26 -7.50
C SER A 182 -3.70 -20.89 -8.62
N GLN A 183 -5.00 -20.85 -8.36
CA GLN A 183 -6.00 -20.34 -9.31
C GLN A 183 -5.80 -18.85 -9.64
N LEU A 184 -5.45 -18.03 -8.65
CA LEU A 184 -5.15 -16.61 -8.84
C LEU A 184 -3.85 -16.37 -9.63
N LYS A 185 -2.86 -17.26 -9.49
CA LYS A 185 -1.64 -17.23 -10.31
C LYS A 185 -1.91 -17.71 -11.73
N LYS A 186 -2.79 -18.71 -11.91
CA LYS A 186 -3.17 -19.25 -13.22
C LYS A 186 -4.03 -18.27 -14.03
N SER A 187 -4.83 -17.43 -13.39
CA SER A 187 -5.58 -16.36 -14.08
C SER A 187 -4.71 -15.20 -14.58
N LYS A 188 -3.46 -15.09 -14.13
CA LYS A 188 -2.51 -14.06 -14.59
C LYS A 188 -1.67 -14.46 -15.82
N SER A 189 -1.70 -15.73 -16.26
CA SER A 189 -0.80 -16.22 -17.33
C SER A 189 -1.42 -16.29 -18.73
N SER A 190 -2.63 -15.79 -18.98
CA SER A 190 -3.14 -15.62 -20.34
C SER A 190 -2.75 -14.24 -20.91
N LYS A 191 -1.45 -14.01 -21.11
CA LYS A 191 -0.97 -13.04 -22.09
C LYS A 191 -0.30 -13.83 -23.20
N SER A 192 -1.11 -14.31 -24.15
CA SER A 192 -0.60 -14.77 -25.43
C SER A 192 -0.18 -13.54 -26.21
N ALA A 193 1.09 -13.55 -26.63
CA ALA A 193 1.63 -12.60 -27.58
C ALA A 193 0.95 -12.81 -28.93
N LEU A 194 0.38 -11.74 -29.49
CA LEU A 194 0.21 -11.55 -30.93
C LEU A 194 0.20 -10.05 -31.19
N VAL A 195 1.02 -9.67 -32.16
CA VAL A 195 1.25 -8.32 -32.65
C VAL A 195 -0.06 -7.77 -33.23
N GLY A 196 -0.58 -6.72 -32.61
CA GLY A 196 -1.77 -6.01 -33.03
C GLY A 196 -2.23 -5.11 -31.89
N ALA A 197 -2.36 -3.80 -32.13
CA ALA A 197 -2.79 -2.83 -31.15
C ALA A 197 -4.25 -3.06 -30.72
N HIS A 198 -4.50 -4.09 -29.91
CA HIS A 198 -5.77 -4.26 -29.23
C HIS A 198 -5.78 -3.36 -28.00
N LYS A 199 -6.58 -2.28 -28.08
CA LYS A 199 -7.01 -1.49 -26.92
C LYS A 199 -7.30 -2.48 -25.78
N ALA A 200 -6.57 -2.38 -24.67
CA ALA A 200 -6.80 -3.21 -23.49
C ALA A 200 -8.31 -3.23 -23.18
N ALA A 201 -8.88 -4.43 -22.97
CA ALA A 201 -10.31 -4.58 -22.71
C ALA A 201 -10.73 -3.59 -21.62
N LYS A 202 -11.62 -2.66 -22.00
CA LYS A 202 -12.01 -1.58 -21.12
C LYS A 202 -12.77 -2.14 -19.93
N LYS A 203 -12.38 -1.70 -18.73
CA LYS A 203 -13.07 -2.05 -17.48
C LYS A 203 -14.32 -1.20 -17.30
N GLN A 204 -15.26 -1.68 -16.49
CA GLN A 204 -16.51 -0.98 -16.17
C GLN A 204 -16.26 0.47 -15.68
N PRO A 205 -17.03 1.44 -16.18
CA PRO A 205 -16.98 2.83 -15.73
C PRO A 205 -17.52 2.98 -14.30
N ILE A 206 -17.14 4.08 -13.64
CA ILE A 206 -17.46 4.33 -12.24
C ILE A 206 -18.17 5.69 -12.09
N ILE A 207 -19.28 5.70 -11.36
CA ILE A 207 -19.96 6.91 -10.91
C ILE A 207 -19.76 7.03 -9.40
N ILE A 208 -19.37 8.22 -8.94
CA ILE A 208 -19.23 8.51 -7.51
C ILE A 208 -20.42 9.32 -7.05
N ILE A 209 -21.04 8.91 -5.94
CA ILE A 209 -22.14 9.62 -5.29
C ILE A 209 -21.67 10.25 -3.99
N SER A 210 -22.34 11.32 -3.57
CA SER A 210 -22.09 11.95 -2.28
C SER A 210 -22.48 11.01 -1.12
N PRO A 211 -21.61 10.81 -0.12
CA PRO A 211 -21.92 10.02 1.08
C PRO A 211 -22.80 10.78 2.10
N ALA A 212 -23.13 12.05 1.82
CA ALA A 212 -23.94 12.89 2.70
C ALA A 212 -25.36 12.31 2.91
N THR A 213 -25.85 12.37 4.15
CA THR A 213 -27.21 11.93 4.51
C THR A 213 -28.32 12.79 3.89
N THR A 214 -27.99 14.02 3.50
CA THR A 214 -28.91 14.97 2.84
C THR A 214 -28.91 14.84 1.32
N ALA A 215 -28.13 13.92 0.75
CA ALA A 215 -28.09 13.71 -0.69
C ALA A 215 -29.41 13.10 -1.18
N LEU A 216 -29.98 13.66 -2.25
CA LEU A 216 -31.22 13.13 -2.86
C LEU A 216 -31.01 11.78 -3.55
N LEU A 217 -29.80 11.55 -4.06
CA LEU A 217 -29.38 10.26 -4.61
C LEU A 217 -28.35 9.63 -3.69
N SER A 218 -28.58 8.37 -3.35
CA SER A 218 -27.69 7.52 -2.56
C SER A 218 -27.64 6.11 -3.17
N LEU A 219 -26.81 5.23 -2.62
CA LEU A 219 -26.77 3.84 -3.06
C LEU A 219 -28.10 3.10 -2.88
N SER A 220 -29.01 3.59 -2.03
CA SER A 220 -30.31 2.92 -1.80
C SER A 220 -31.30 3.11 -2.95
N ASN A 221 -31.26 4.26 -3.64
CA ASN A 221 -32.27 4.66 -4.62
C ASN A 221 -31.70 4.88 -6.03
N ILE A 222 -30.37 4.96 -6.19
CA ILE A 222 -29.75 5.26 -7.50
C ILE A 222 -30.14 4.23 -8.57
N LYS A 223 -30.32 2.97 -8.17
CA LYS A 223 -30.68 1.89 -9.09
C LYS A 223 -32.07 2.13 -9.68
N GLU A 224 -33.08 2.35 -8.83
CA GLU A 224 -34.45 2.67 -9.26
C GLU A 224 -34.50 3.97 -10.07
N PHE A 225 -33.68 4.96 -9.69
CA PHE A 225 -33.61 6.23 -10.41
C PHE A 225 -33.04 6.08 -11.82
N LEU A 226 -31.88 5.44 -11.98
CA LEU A 226 -31.20 5.34 -13.27
C LEU A 226 -31.76 4.24 -14.19
N GLU A 227 -32.18 3.09 -13.65
CA GLU A 227 -32.70 1.97 -14.45
C GLU A 227 -34.19 2.14 -14.76
N GLU A 228 -35.02 2.45 -13.75
CA GLU A 228 -36.48 2.49 -13.92
C GLU A 228 -37.00 3.90 -14.25
N GLY A 229 -36.16 4.93 -14.12
CA GLY A 229 -36.55 6.32 -14.33
C GLY A 229 -37.51 6.85 -13.28
N ARG A 230 -37.44 6.32 -12.05
CA ARG A 230 -38.34 6.66 -10.93
C ARG A 230 -37.54 7.23 -9.76
N PHE A 231 -37.84 8.45 -9.35
CA PHE A 231 -37.25 9.00 -8.14
C PHE A 231 -38.01 8.49 -6.90
N VAL A 232 -37.26 7.90 -5.98
CA VAL A 232 -37.72 7.48 -4.65
C VAL A 232 -36.77 8.11 -3.63
N GLU A 233 -37.31 8.57 -2.51
CA GLU A 233 -36.49 9.17 -1.47
C GLU A 233 -35.49 8.15 -0.91
N PRO A 234 -34.24 8.57 -0.64
CA PRO A 234 -33.21 7.67 -0.16
C PRO A 234 -33.57 7.14 1.23
N SER A 235 -33.39 5.84 1.42
CA SER A 235 -33.59 5.20 2.73
C SER A 235 -32.41 5.50 3.64
N MET A 236 -32.66 5.66 4.94
CA MET A 236 -31.60 5.82 5.93
C MET A 236 -30.70 4.57 6.06
N LYS A 237 -31.13 3.42 5.52
CA LYS A 237 -30.38 2.17 5.54
C LYS A 237 -29.32 2.20 4.44
N ARG A 238 -28.05 2.31 4.83
CA ARG A 238 -26.91 2.18 3.91
C ARG A 238 -26.80 0.73 3.43
N SER A 239 -26.43 0.53 2.17
CA SER A 239 -26.08 -0.79 1.65
C SER A 239 -24.77 -1.27 2.27
N ASP A 240 -24.72 -2.53 2.68
CA ASP A 240 -23.62 -3.11 3.48
C ASP A 240 -22.28 -3.14 2.72
N ASN A 241 -22.31 -3.09 1.39
CA ASN A 241 -21.14 -3.28 0.52
C ASN A 241 -20.58 -1.98 -0.09
N GLY A 242 -21.21 -0.81 0.11
CA GLY A 242 -20.74 0.48 -0.44
C GLY A 242 -20.64 0.57 -1.97
N VAL A 243 -21.17 -0.42 -2.69
CA VAL A 243 -21.11 -0.53 -4.15
C VAL A 243 -22.44 -1.05 -4.69
N VAL A 244 -22.94 -0.41 -5.75
CA VAL A 244 -24.12 -0.82 -6.52
C VAL A 244 -23.76 -0.85 -7.99
N ILE A 245 -24.26 -1.84 -8.74
CA ILE A 245 -24.09 -1.89 -10.19
C ILE A 245 -25.42 -1.50 -10.83
N VAL A 246 -25.36 -0.54 -11.75
CA VAL A 246 -26.49 -0.05 -12.55
C VAL A 246 -26.29 -0.51 -13.98
N ASN A 247 -27.32 -1.09 -14.59
CA ASN A 247 -27.31 -1.51 -15.97
C ASN A 247 -28.09 -0.53 -16.85
N HIS A 248 -27.48 -0.13 -17.96
CA HIS A 248 -28.10 0.70 -18.98
C HIS A 248 -27.82 0.11 -20.36
N GLU A 249 -28.85 -0.46 -20.95
CA GLU A 249 -28.78 -1.01 -22.29
C GLU A 249 -28.78 0.14 -23.30
N SER A 250 -27.67 0.29 -24.01
CA SER A 250 -27.50 1.30 -25.06
C SER A 250 -26.69 0.72 -26.20
N GLU A 251 -27.21 0.87 -27.42
CA GLU A 251 -26.55 0.42 -28.65
C GLU A 251 -25.29 1.23 -28.97
N LYS A 252 -25.18 2.44 -28.40
CA LYS A 252 -24.02 3.33 -28.57
C LYS A 252 -22.84 2.99 -27.67
N LEU A 253 -23.01 2.06 -26.72
CA LEU A 253 -22.04 1.75 -25.69
C LEU A 253 -21.53 0.32 -25.84
N ILE A 254 -20.24 0.12 -25.58
CA ILE A 254 -19.69 -1.24 -25.52
C ILE A 254 -20.35 -2.04 -24.37
N PRO A 255 -20.44 -3.38 -24.45
CA PRO A 255 -21.09 -4.19 -23.41
C PRO A 255 -20.56 -3.94 -22.00
N THR A 256 -19.26 -3.65 -21.84
CA THR A 256 -18.67 -3.34 -20.53
C THR A 256 -19.06 -1.97 -19.97
N ALA A 257 -19.52 -1.04 -20.82
CA ALA A 257 -19.98 0.27 -20.41
C ALA A 257 -21.47 0.30 -20.05
N GLN A 258 -22.22 -0.73 -20.44
CA GLN A 258 -23.63 -0.89 -20.08
C GLN A 258 -23.80 -1.21 -18.59
N SER A 259 -22.83 -1.89 -17.97
CA SER A 259 -22.78 -2.06 -16.50
C SER A 259 -21.88 -1.01 -15.86
N ILE A 260 -22.49 -0.08 -15.12
CA ILE A 260 -21.81 1.03 -14.46
C ILE A 260 -21.73 0.76 -12.96
N MET A 261 -20.53 0.87 -12.40
CA MET A 261 -20.30 0.74 -10.97
C MET A 261 -20.55 2.08 -10.27
N VAL A 262 -21.42 2.08 -9.27
CA VAL A 262 -21.76 3.25 -8.46
C VAL A 262 -21.21 3.06 -7.05
N VAL A 263 -20.48 4.05 -6.55
CA VAL A 263 -19.85 4.02 -5.22
C VAL A 263 -20.14 5.33 -4.47
N ASP A 264 -20.27 5.28 -3.15
CA ASP A 264 -20.40 6.45 -2.28
C ASP A 264 -19.08 6.88 -1.64
N ASN A 265 -18.12 5.95 -1.55
CA ASN A 265 -16.82 6.14 -0.93
C ASN A 265 -15.68 5.81 -1.89
N VAL A 266 -14.55 6.48 -1.70
CA VAL A 266 -13.35 6.31 -2.53
C VAL A 266 -12.32 5.37 -1.92
N ASP A 267 -12.64 4.71 -0.79
CA ASP A 267 -11.73 3.81 -0.07
C ASP A 267 -11.30 2.60 -0.93
N LEU A 268 -12.14 2.21 -1.90
CA LEU A 268 -11.84 1.16 -2.88
C LEU A 268 -10.81 1.60 -3.95
N PHE A 269 -10.53 2.89 -4.08
CA PHE A 269 -9.60 3.45 -5.07
C PHE A 269 -8.14 3.38 -4.61
N THR A 270 -7.70 2.19 -4.22
CA THR A 270 -6.31 1.91 -3.85
C THR A 270 -5.31 2.09 -4.99
N LYS A 271 -5.78 2.04 -6.25
CA LYS A 271 -4.95 2.22 -7.44
C LYS A 271 -5.33 3.49 -8.21
N PRO A 272 -4.36 4.22 -8.79
CA PRO A 272 -4.65 5.38 -9.63
C PRO A 272 -5.58 5.08 -10.82
N GLU A 273 -5.51 3.85 -11.36
CA GLU A 273 -6.35 3.39 -12.49
C GLU A 273 -7.85 3.47 -12.23
N TYR A 274 -8.30 3.44 -10.97
CA TYR A 274 -9.74 3.55 -10.68
C TYR A 274 -10.27 4.93 -11.08
N TRP A 275 -9.48 5.98 -10.87
CA TRP A 275 -9.83 7.35 -11.21
C TRP A 275 -9.93 7.58 -12.72
N ASP A 276 -9.25 6.77 -13.54
CA ASP A 276 -9.37 6.86 -15.01
C ASP A 276 -10.70 6.31 -15.52
N ARG A 277 -11.38 5.51 -14.70
CA ARG A 277 -12.70 4.93 -14.99
C ARG A 277 -13.85 5.78 -14.47
N VAL A 278 -13.57 6.85 -13.71
CA VAL A 278 -14.60 7.74 -13.19
C VAL A 278 -15.18 8.57 -14.33
N VAL A 279 -16.48 8.44 -14.55
CA VAL A 279 -17.19 9.13 -15.64
C VAL A 279 -18.02 10.29 -15.14
N ALA A 280 -18.54 10.21 -13.91
CA ALA A 280 -19.36 11.25 -13.32
C ALA A 280 -19.20 11.30 -11.80
N VAL A 281 -19.34 12.50 -11.24
CA VAL A 281 -19.33 12.74 -9.79
C VAL A 281 -20.61 13.49 -9.40
N PHE A 282 -21.44 12.87 -8.59
CA PHE A 282 -22.61 13.52 -7.99
C PHE A 282 -22.19 14.24 -6.71
N THR A 283 -22.64 15.48 -6.56
CA THR A 283 -22.33 16.31 -5.39
C THR A 283 -23.57 16.89 -4.73
N THR A 284 -23.45 17.19 -3.44
CA THR A 284 -24.43 17.97 -2.67
C THR A 284 -24.04 19.44 -2.53
N GLY A 285 -22.95 19.88 -3.17
CA GLY A 285 -22.46 21.26 -3.07
C GLY A 285 -21.53 21.52 -1.88
N HIS A 286 -21.21 20.51 -1.08
CA HIS A 286 -20.31 20.68 0.06
C HIS A 286 -18.87 20.30 -0.29
N ALA A 287 -17.93 21.23 -0.14
CA ALA A 287 -16.52 21.01 -0.50
C ALA A 287 -15.84 19.88 0.32
N TRP A 288 -16.30 19.61 1.55
CA TRP A 288 -15.76 18.52 2.38
C TRP A 288 -15.89 17.14 1.72
N GLN A 289 -16.88 16.96 0.83
CA GLN A 289 -17.10 15.72 0.10
C GLN A 289 -15.84 15.27 -0.66
N PHE A 290 -15.08 16.22 -1.20
CA PHE A 290 -13.94 15.93 -2.08
C PHE A 290 -12.62 15.78 -1.32
N ALA A 291 -12.61 15.92 0.01
CA ALA A 291 -11.37 15.92 0.80
C ALA A 291 -10.52 14.65 0.61
N LYS A 292 -11.16 13.50 0.38
CA LYS A 292 -10.50 12.20 0.15
C LYS A 292 -10.28 11.88 -1.34
N TYR A 293 -10.72 12.74 -2.26
CA TYR A 293 -10.66 12.48 -3.69
C TYR A 293 -9.25 12.74 -4.23
N LYS A 294 -8.95 12.24 -5.44
CA LYS A 294 -7.67 12.52 -6.13
C LYS A 294 -7.40 14.03 -6.25
N TYR A 295 -8.45 14.82 -6.45
CA TYR A 295 -8.40 16.28 -6.43
C TYR A 295 -9.34 16.81 -5.35
N SER A 296 -8.78 17.36 -4.27
CA SER A 296 -9.58 17.91 -3.17
C SER A 296 -10.23 19.25 -3.50
N LYS A 297 -9.67 20.02 -4.44
CA LYS A 297 -10.25 21.29 -4.87
C LYS A 297 -11.35 21.04 -5.92
N PRO A 298 -12.59 21.51 -5.69
CA PRO A 298 -13.71 21.30 -6.62
C PRO A 298 -13.42 21.83 -8.03
N ASP A 299 -12.79 23.00 -8.15
CA ASP A 299 -12.54 23.63 -9.46
C ASP A 299 -11.68 22.73 -10.36
N ILE A 300 -10.62 22.14 -9.79
CA ILE A 300 -9.72 21.22 -10.51
C ILE A 300 -10.41 19.88 -10.74
N LEU A 301 -11.20 19.41 -9.77
CA LEU A 301 -11.94 18.15 -9.89
C LEU A 301 -12.91 18.19 -11.07
N PHE A 302 -13.73 19.24 -11.17
CA PHE A 302 -14.79 19.35 -12.17
C PHE A 302 -14.29 19.77 -13.56
N GLN A 303 -13.07 20.30 -13.67
CA GLN A 303 -12.36 20.40 -14.95
C GLN A 303 -11.96 19.02 -15.50
N LYS A 304 -11.68 18.04 -14.63
CA LYS A 304 -11.24 16.69 -15.02
C LYS A 304 -12.38 15.69 -15.11
N TYR A 305 -13.42 15.85 -14.30
CA TYR A 305 -14.55 14.93 -14.18
C TYR A 305 -15.87 15.69 -14.25
N PRO A 306 -16.81 15.28 -15.12
CA PRO A 306 -18.15 15.86 -15.15
C PRO A 306 -18.87 15.73 -13.80
N GLY A 307 -19.39 16.85 -13.31
CA GLY A 307 -20.13 16.93 -12.06
C GLY A 307 -21.63 17.03 -12.27
N PHE A 308 -22.41 16.43 -11.37
CA PHE A 308 -23.86 16.57 -11.32
C PHE A 308 -24.34 16.97 -9.91
N PHE A 309 -25.21 17.97 -9.84
CA PHE A 309 -25.86 18.42 -8.61
C PHE A 309 -27.36 18.16 -8.72
N VAL A 310 -27.89 17.34 -7.82
CA VAL A 310 -29.32 16.99 -7.80
C VAL A 310 -30.02 17.84 -6.76
N SER A 311 -31.09 18.54 -7.17
CA SER A 311 -31.90 19.38 -6.29
C SER A 311 -33.38 19.19 -6.60
N TYR A 312 -34.26 19.62 -5.69
CA TYR A 312 -35.67 19.69 -6.05
C TYR A 312 -35.97 20.91 -6.91
N HIS A 313 -36.96 20.78 -7.79
CA HIS A 313 -37.47 21.90 -8.56
C HIS A 313 -37.99 23.01 -7.63
N GLY A 314 -37.45 24.21 -7.78
CA GLY A 314 -37.78 25.38 -6.95
C GLY A 314 -36.85 25.59 -5.74
N ASP A 315 -35.95 24.65 -5.44
CA ASP A 315 -34.93 24.87 -4.41
C ASP A 315 -33.86 25.85 -4.91
N VAL A 316 -33.31 26.65 -3.99
CA VAL A 316 -32.23 27.59 -4.29
C VAL A 316 -30.94 26.81 -4.55
N ILE A 317 -30.43 26.93 -5.78
CA ILE A 317 -29.16 26.31 -6.16
C ILE A 317 -28.02 27.13 -5.52
N PRO A 318 -27.12 26.51 -4.75
CA PRO A 318 -25.98 27.21 -4.18
C PRO A 318 -25.09 27.81 -5.28
N LYS A 319 -24.62 29.05 -5.10
CA LYS A 319 -23.75 29.74 -6.08
C LYS A 319 -22.47 28.94 -6.42
N GLN A 320 -21.96 28.18 -5.46
CA GLN A 320 -20.79 27.33 -5.66
C GLN A 320 -20.98 26.30 -6.78
N ILE A 321 -22.22 25.83 -7.03
CA ILE A 321 -22.52 24.87 -8.10
C ILE A 321 -22.27 25.47 -9.48
N SER A 322 -22.65 26.75 -9.68
CA SER A 322 -22.35 27.45 -10.93
C SER A 322 -20.85 27.74 -11.07
N ASP A 323 -20.18 28.10 -9.97
CA ASP A 323 -18.74 28.41 -9.98
C ASP A 323 -17.91 27.17 -10.36
N TRP A 324 -18.34 25.98 -9.93
CA TRP A 324 -17.66 24.70 -10.20
C TRP A 324 -17.98 24.08 -11.57
N ASN A 325 -18.83 24.70 -12.40
CA ASN A 325 -19.27 24.15 -13.69
C ASN A 325 -19.92 22.76 -13.56
N VAL A 326 -20.81 22.61 -12.59
CA VAL A 326 -21.52 21.36 -12.31
C VAL A 326 -22.92 21.40 -12.96
N SER A 327 -23.31 20.34 -13.66
CA SER A 327 -24.63 20.23 -14.28
C SER A 327 -25.70 20.05 -13.22
N VAL A 328 -26.78 20.84 -13.29
CA VAL A 328 -27.90 20.75 -12.35
C VAL A 328 -28.96 19.80 -12.89
N VAL A 329 -29.39 18.86 -12.06
CA VAL A 329 -30.51 17.94 -12.33
C VAL A 329 -31.60 18.23 -11.31
N GLN A 330 -32.77 18.67 -11.77
CA GLN A 330 -33.88 19.04 -10.90
C GLN A 330 -34.95 17.95 -10.92
N VAL A 331 -35.25 17.40 -9.74
CA VAL A 331 -36.31 16.40 -9.53
C VAL A 331 -37.53 17.02 -8.85
N ASP A 332 -38.69 16.42 -9.00
CA ASP A 332 -39.91 16.96 -8.39
C ASP A 332 -40.18 16.44 -6.97
N ARG A 333 -40.84 17.27 -6.16
CA ARG A 333 -41.41 16.84 -4.88
C ARG A 333 -42.82 16.28 -5.08
N GLY A 334 -43.15 15.20 -4.38
CA GLY A 334 -44.52 14.69 -4.28
C GLY A 334 -44.98 13.80 -5.44
N GLU A 335 -46.23 13.97 -5.89
CA GLU A 335 -46.94 13.10 -6.86
C GLU A 335 -46.61 13.37 -8.33
N LYS A 336 -45.89 14.46 -8.66
CA LYS A 336 -45.51 14.79 -10.05
C LYS A 336 -44.33 13.97 -10.60
N ARG A 337 -44.26 12.69 -10.26
CA ARG A 337 -43.18 11.75 -10.63
C ARG A 337 -43.18 11.31 -12.10
N PHE A 338 -44.12 11.82 -12.90
CA PHE A 338 -44.17 11.54 -14.34
C PHE A 338 -43.01 12.20 -15.10
N ARG A 339 -42.41 13.27 -14.56
CA ARG A 339 -41.26 13.96 -15.16
C ARG A 339 -39.93 13.26 -14.92
N ASP A 340 -39.84 12.38 -13.92
CA ASP A 340 -38.62 11.65 -13.56
C ASP A 340 -38.04 10.90 -14.75
N LYS A 341 -38.89 10.22 -15.54
CA LYS A 341 -38.47 9.51 -16.76
C LYS A 341 -37.81 10.43 -17.78
N MET A 342 -38.33 11.64 -17.94
CA MET A 342 -37.76 12.63 -18.85
C MET A 342 -36.41 13.11 -18.34
N ILE A 343 -36.32 13.44 -17.04
CA ILE A 343 -35.09 13.90 -16.39
C ILE A 343 -33.99 12.83 -16.48
N VAL A 344 -34.32 11.57 -16.20
CA VAL A 344 -33.39 10.45 -16.26
C VAL A 344 -32.94 10.18 -17.68
N ARG A 345 -33.84 10.28 -18.67
CA ARG A 345 -33.47 10.20 -20.09
C ARG A 345 -32.50 11.30 -20.49
N ASP A 346 -32.74 12.55 -20.08
CA ASP A 346 -31.86 13.68 -20.38
C ASP A 346 -30.49 13.54 -19.69
N LEU A 347 -30.48 13.02 -18.46
CA LEU A 347 -29.26 12.66 -17.73
C LEU A 347 -28.48 11.56 -18.47
N TRP A 348 -29.15 10.52 -18.95
CA TRP A 348 -28.53 9.46 -19.75
C TRP A 348 -27.94 9.98 -21.04
N ILE A 349 -28.60 10.89 -21.75
CA ILE A 349 -28.03 11.53 -22.95
C ILE A 349 -26.69 12.22 -22.64
N GLN A 350 -26.60 12.91 -21.49
CA GLN A 350 -25.35 13.54 -21.05
C GLN A 350 -24.30 12.50 -20.66
N LEU A 351 -24.67 11.47 -19.89
CA LEU A 351 -23.76 10.39 -19.48
C LEU A 351 -23.24 9.59 -20.66
N GLU A 352 -24.09 9.25 -21.64
CA GLU A 352 -23.70 8.58 -22.88
C GLU A 352 -22.69 9.42 -23.66
N LYS A 353 -22.92 10.73 -23.80
CA LYS A 353 -21.96 11.63 -24.46
C LYS A 353 -20.61 11.61 -23.76
N ILE A 354 -20.59 11.60 -22.43
CA ILE A 354 -19.36 11.52 -21.63
C ILE A 354 -18.68 10.15 -21.82
N LEU A 355 -19.45 9.06 -21.79
CA LEU A 355 -18.94 7.70 -21.97
C LEU A 355 -18.30 7.54 -23.35
N VAL A 356 -18.98 7.99 -24.41
CA VAL A 356 -18.46 7.98 -25.77
C VAL A 356 -17.16 8.81 -25.86
N ALA A 357 -17.14 10.02 -25.29
CA ALA A 357 -15.93 10.86 -25.25
C ALA A 357 -14.76 10.21 -24.46
N ARG A 358 -15.08 9.36 -23.49
CA ARG A 358 -14.12 8.55 -22.73
C ARG A 358 -13.74 7.25 -23.46
N ASN A 359 -14.05 7.11 -24.74
CA ASN A 359 -13.83 5.92 -25.58
C ASN A 359 -14.59 4.66 -25.08
N TYR A 360 -15.77 4.83 -24.50
CA TYR A 360 -16.68 3.71 -24.18
C TYR A 360 -17.81 3.54 -25.22
N GLY A 361 -17.78 4.33 -26.29
CA GLY A 361 -18.68 4.17 -27.42
C GLY A 361 -18.38 2.93 -28.25
N THR A 362 -19.40 2.37 -28.89
CA THR A 362 -19.24 1.46 -30.02
C THR A 362 -18.61 2.23 -31.19
N GLU A 363 -17.63 1.60 -31.86
CA GLU A 363 -16.93 2.21 -33.01
C GLU A 363 -17.84 2.33 -34.24
#